data_AF-A0A2N2SVY4-F1
#
_entry.id   AF-A0A2N2SVY4-F1
#
_cell.length_a   1.000
_cell.length_b   1.000
_cell.length_c   1.000
_cell.angle_alpha   90.00
_cell.angle_beta   90.00
_cell.angle_gamma   90.00
#
_symmetry.space_group_name_H-M   'P 1'
#
loop_
_entity.id
_entity.type
_entity.pdbx_description
1 polymer ?
#
loop_
_entity_poly.entity_id
_entity_poly.type
_entity_poly.pdbx_seq_one_letter_code
_entity_poly.pdbx_strand_id
1 'polypeptide(L)'
;MAGGQCDMMAGMQGQGMSHRGMGKMDPAKMQARMEQRQAALKAQLKLTPAQEPAWTAFAASHKPPAGMLGKQAAMPDLAKLTTPERIDKMKELRAQRMGEMTATMDQRAEATKAFYAVLTPEQQKVFDAQSM
;
A
#
# COMPACT_ATOMS: atom_id res chain seq x y z
N MET A 1 -57.10 17.31 9.15
CA MET A 1 -55.69 17.52 8.76
C MET A 1 -54.84 16.55 9.57
N ALA A 2 -53.98 15.80 8.87
CA ALA A 2 -52.80 15.03 9.30
C ALA A 2 -52.87 14.28 10.65
N GLY A 3 -52.80 12.95 10.75
CA GLY A 3 -52.00 12.00 9.97
C GLY A 3 -50.55 12.01 10.46
N GLY A 4 -50.10 10.96 11.16
CA GLY A 4 -48.69 10.86 11.58
C GLY A 4 -48.42 9.83 12.67
N GLN A 5 -48.72 8.58 12.38
CA GLN A 5 -48.44 7.40 13.20
C GLN A 5 -46.92 7.13 13.19
N CYS A 6 -46.26 7.28 14.34
CA CYS A 6 -44.85 6.90 14.51
C CYS A 6 -44.75 5.39 14.78
N ASP A 7 -44.96 4.60 13.73
CA ASP A 7 -44.67 3.16 13.70
C ASP A 7 -43.51 2.91 12.72
N MET A 8 -42.27 2.99 13.22
CA MET A 8 -41.09 2.43 12.55
C MET A 8 -40.11 1.84 13.58
N MET A 9 -40.56 0.80 14.29
CA MET A 9 -39.68 -0.16 14.95
C MET A 9 -40.04 -1.57 14.46
N ALA A 10 -39.67 -1.89 13.23
CA ALA A 10 -39.65 -3.27 12.74
C ALA A 10 -38.71 -3.36 11.52
N GLY A 11 -37.64 -4.15 11.63
CA GLY A 11 -36.88 -4.62 10.47
C GLY A 11 -35.44 -4.11 10.34
N MET A 12 -34.57 -4.43 11.29
CA MET A 12 -33.12 -4.54 11.02
C MET A 12 -32.58 -5.91 11.46
N GLN A 13 -33.32 -6.98 11.17
CA GLN A 13 -32.76 -8.31 11.01
C GLN A 13 -32.62 -8.56 9.51
N GLY A 14 -31.38 -8.66 9.03
CA GLY A 14 -31.15 -9.11 7.65
C GLY A 14 -29.99 -8.40 6.97
N GLN A 15 -28.78 -8.74 7.41
CA GLN A 15 -27.56 -8.93 6.60
C GLN A 15 -26.37 -8.62 7.50
N GLY A 16 -25.96 -9.62 8.28
CA GLY A 16 -24.57 -9.71 8.67
C GLY A 16 -23.77 -9.64 7.38
N MET A 17 -23.09 -8.51 7.18
CA MET A 17 -22.08 -8.35 6.15
C MET A 17 -21.19 -9.58 6.28
N SER A 18 -21.35 -10.52 5.36
CA SER A 18 -20.39 -11.58 5.16
C SER A 18 -19.07 -10.86 4.94
N HIS A 19 -18.21 -10.84 5.96
CA HIS A 19 -16.78 -10.69 5.81
C HIS A 19 -16.31 -11.86 4.96
N ARG A 20 -16.66 -11.84 3.67
CA ARG A 20 -16.15 -12.73 2.66
C ARG A 20 -14.68 -12.35 2.61
N GLY A 21 -13.87 -13.18 3.25
CA GLY A 21 -12.46 -12.94 3.45
C GLY A 21 -11.87 -12.45 2.14
N MET A 22 -11.32 -11.24 2.18
CA MET A 22 -10.19 -10.89 1.33
C MET A 22 -9.15 -11.97 1.62
N GLY A 23 -9.17 -13.06 0.83
CA GLY A 23 -8.20 -14.13 0.93
C GLY A 23 -6.85 -13.45 0.89
N LYS A 24 -6.02 -13.66 1.92
CA LYS A 24 -4.66 -13.13 1.98
C LYS A 24 -4.03 -13.45 0.63
N MET A 25 -3.85 -12.45 -0.23
CA MET A 25 -3.17 -12.68 -1.50
C MET A 25 -1.79 -13.18 -1.15
N ASP A 26 -1.44 -14.35 -1.70
CA ASP A 26 -0.17 -15.00 -1.48
C ASP A 26 0.96 -13.97 -1.70
N PRO A 27 1.77 -13.67 -0.66
CA PRO A 27 2.90 -12.76 -0.75
C PRO A 27 3.81 -13.03 -1.95
N ALA A 28 4.02 -14.31 -2.27
CA ALA A 28 4.86 -14.71 -3.39
C ALA A 28 4.21 -14.32 -4.73
N LYS A 29 2.89 -14.48 -4.86
CA LYS A 29 2.16 -14.03 -6.07
C LYS A 29 2.15 -12.51 -6.21
N MET A 30 2.08 -11.77 -5.11
CA MET A 30 2.19 -10.32 -5.13
C MET A 30 3.58 -9.87 -5.57
N GLN A 31 4.63 -10.46 -5.00
CA GLN A 31 6.01 -10.16 -5.38
C GLN A 31 6.27 -10.49 -6.85
N ALA A 32 5.87 -11.68 -7.32
CA ALA A 32 6.03 -12.08 -8.72
C ALA A 32 5.33 -11.11 -9.69
N ARG A 33 4.13 -10.62 -9.36
CA ARG A 33 3.43 -9.61 -10.17
C ARG A 33 4.16 -8.28 -10.21
N MET A 34 4.76 -7.85 -9.09
CA MET A 34 5.55 -6.62 -9.04
C MET A 34 6.82 -6.75 -9.89
N GLU A 35 7.52 -7.88 -9.77
CA GLU A 35 8.72 -8.18 -10.57
C GLU A 35 8.40 -8.26 -12.07
N GLN A 36 7.27 -8.88 -12.44
CA GLN A 36 6.81 -8.91 -13.84
C GLN A 36 6.54 -7.51 -14.41
N ARG A 37 5.85 -6.64 -13.64
CA ARG A 37 5.63 -5.24 -14.06
C ARG A 37 6.93 -4.49 -14.22
N GLN A 38 7.86 -4.64 -13.28
CA GLN A 38 9.18 -4.00 -13.36
C GLN A 38 9.95 -4.50 -14.58
N ALA A 39 9.99 -5.80 -14.85
CA ALA A 39 10.67 -6.36 -16.02
C ALA A 39 10.05 -5.87 -17.34
N ALA A 40 8.73 -5.82 -17.42
CA ALA A 40 8.02 -5.31 -18.60
C ALA A 40 8.34 -3.83 -18.85
N LEU A 41 8.30 -2.99 -17.80
CA LEU A 41 8.67 -1.58 -17.90
C LEU A 41 10.13 -1.40 -18.35
N LYS A 42 11.06 -2.17 -17.76
CA LYS A 42 12.48 -2.12 -18.15
C LYS A 42 12.68 -2.43 -19.63
N ALA A 43 12.00 -3.45 -20.14
CA ALA A 43 12.08 -3.84 -21.54
C ALA A 43 11.53 -2.76 -22.49
N GLN A 44 10.44 -2.09 -22.09
CA GLN A 44 9.85 -1.00 -22.88
C GLN A 44 10.74 0.25 -22.91
N LEU A 45 11.39 0.58 -21.79
CA LEU A 45 12.25 1.75 -21.68
C LEU A 45 13.57 1.61 -22.47
N LYS A 46 13.99 0.39 -22.82
CA LYS A 46 15.25 0.12 -23.54
C LYS A 46 16.43 0.90 -22.93
N LEU A 47 16.60 0.71 -21.62
CA LEU A 47 17.59 1.47 -20.85
C LEU A 47 19.01 1.25 -21.39
N THR A 48 19.80 2.33 -21.38
CA THR A 48 21.23 2.24 -21.68
C THR A 48 22.01 1.73 -20.46
N PRO A 49 23.23 1.19 -20.64
CA PRO A 49 24.07 0.76 -19.51
C PRO A 49 24.33 1.88 -18.48
N ALA A 50 24.33 3.15 -18.91
CA ALA A 50 24.48 4.29 -18.02
C ALA A 50 23.24 4.55 -17.12
N GLN A 51 22.06 4.08 -17.52
CA GLN A 51 20.80 4.26 -16.79
C GLN A 51 20.47 3.08 -15.85
N GLU A 52 21.13 1.93 -16.03
CA GLU A 52 20.96 0.71 -15.21
C GLU A 52 21.15 0.94 -13.69
N PRO A 53 22.12 1.77 -13.24
CA PRO A 53 22.24 2.08 -11.81
C PRO A 53 21.01 2.79 -11.25
N ALA A 54 20.45 3.75 -11.99
CA ALA A 54 19.26 4.49 -11.58
C ALA A 54 18.01 3.60 -11.56
N TRP A 55 17.88 2.69 -12.53
CA TRP A 55 16.83 1.68 -12.54
C TRP A 55 16.90 0.76 -11.31
N THR A 56 18.10 0.32 -10.94
CA THR A 56 18.29 -0.56 -9.77
C THR A 56 17.85 0.12 -8.48
N ALA A 57 18.18 1.41 -8.30
CA ALA A 57 17.73 2.20 -7.15
C ALA A 57 16.20 2.37 -7.12
N PHE A 58 15.59 2.69 -8.27
CA PHE A 58 14.13 2.78 -8.41
C PHE A 58 13.42 1.46 -8.11
N ALA A 59 13.90 0.35 -8.69
CA ALA A 59 13.31 -0.97 -8.48
C ALA A 59 13.43 -1.41 -7.01
N ALA A 60 14.53 -1.08 -6.34
CA ALA A 60 14.75 -1.39 -4.93
C ALA A 60 13.80 -0.61 -4.00
N SER A 61 13.54 0.68 -4.25
CA SER A 61 12.62 1.49 -3.42
C SER A 61 11.17 1.01 -3.47
N HIS A 62 10.79 0.35 -4.57
CA HIS A 62 9.44 -0.20 -4.77
C HIS A 62 9.27 -1.61 -4.21
N LYS A 63 10.35 -2.27 -3.78
CA LYS A 63 10.23 -3.56 -3.08
C LYS A 63 9.64 -3.34 -1.69
N PRO A 64 8.77 -4.25 -1.19
CA PRO A 64 8.37 -4.23 0.20
C PRO A 64 9.63 -4.34 1.09
N PRO A 65 9.77 -3.52 2.16
CA PRO A 65 10.89 -3.68 3.06
C PRO A 65 10.91 -5.10 3.63
N ALA A 66 12.07 -5.74 3.57
CA ALA A 66 12.28 -7.10 4.04
C ALA A 66 11.89 -7.18 5.54
N GLY A 67 10.70 -7.71 5.82
CA GLY A 67 10.14 -7.80 7.17
C GLY A 67 8.66 -7.44 7.30
N MET A 68 8.08 -6.66 6.38
CA MET A 68 6.66 -6.30 6.44
C MET A 68 5.71 -7.49 6.16
N LEU A 69 6.18 -8.51 5.44
CA LEU A 69 5.39 -9.69 5.09
C LEU A 69 5.27 -10.74 6.20
N GLY A 70 6.02 -10.58 7.31
CA GLY A 70 6.06 -11.56 8.39
C GLY A 70 6.06 -10.97 9.81
N LYS A 71 6.43 -9.69 9.98
CA LYS A 71 6.18 -8.99 11.23
C LYS A 71 4.74 -8.47 11.21
N GLN A 72 3.80 -9.27 11.72
CA GLN A 72 2.83 -8.65 12.61
C GLN A 72 3.67 -7.92 13.65
N ALA A 73 3.87 -6.61 13.48
CA ALA A 73 4.52 -5.77 14.49
C ALA A 73 3.96 -6.23 15.82
N ALA A 74 4.83 -6.78 16.69
CA ALA A 74 4.43 -7.55 17.86
C ALA A 74 3.26 -6.82 18.52
N MET A 75 2.04 -7.32 18.29
CA MET A 75 0.86 -6.58 18.68
C MET A 75 0.95 -6.55 20.20
N PRO A 76 1.06 -5.37 20.84
CA PRO A 76 1.13 -5.31 22.29
C PRO A 76 -0.05 -6.10 22.84
N ASP A 77 0.11 -6.71 24.01
CA ASP A 77 -0.98 -7.49 24.62
C ASP A 77 -2.09 -6.54 25.08
N LEU A 78 -2.92 -6.12 24.11
CA LEU A 78 -4.01 -5.17 24.28
C LEU A 78 -5.07 -5.72 25.24
N ALA A 79 -5.10 -7.04 25.47
CA ALA A 79 -6.03 -7.68 26.37
C ALA A 79 -5.76 -7.33 27.84
N LYS A 80 -4.52 -6.96 28.19
CA LYS A 80 -4.13 -6.52 29.55
C LYS A 80 -4.44 -5.05 29.83
N LEU A 81 -4.78 -4.27 28.81
CA LEU A 81 -5.10 -2.84 28.95
C LEU A 81 -6.59 -2.63 29.20
N THR A 82 -6.91 -1.62 30.00
CA THR A 82 -8.29 -1.12 30.12
C THR A 82 -8.77 -0.53 28.79
N THR A 83 -10.09 -0.36 28.60
CA THR A 83 -10.65 0.15 27.34
C THR A 83 -10.09 1.51 26.92
N PRO A 84 -9.95 2.52 27.81
CA PRO A 84 -9.34 3.81 27.44
C PRO A 84 -7.87 3.68 27.03
N GLU A 85 -7.07 2.96 27.81
CA GLU A 85 -5.64 2.74 27.51
C GLU A 85 -5.45 1.99 26.19
N ARG A 86 -6.33 1.03 25.88
CA ARG A 86 -6.33 0.32 24.60
C ARG A 86 -6.60 1.27 23.43
N ILE A 87 -7.56 2.20 23.57
CA ILE A 87 -7.86 3.19 22.53
C ILE A 87 -6.62 4.05 22.26
N ASP A 88 -5.96 4.54 23.31
CA ASP A 88 -4.79 5.39 23.17
C ASP A 88 -3.59 4.62 22.59
N LYS A 89 -3.40 3.36 23.00
CA LYS A 89 -2.36 2.51 22.40
C LYS A 89 -2.61 2.25 20.92
N MET A 90 -3.86 2.04 20.51
CA MET A 90 -4.21 1.85 19.10
C MET A 90 -4.00 3.13 18.28
N LYS A 91 -4.27 4.31 18.84
CA LYS A 91 -3.95 5.59 18.19
C LYS A 91 -2.44 5.75 17.99
N GLU A 92 -1.64 5.43 19.00
CA GLU A 92 -0.17 5.48 18.93
C GLU A 92 0.37 4.56 17.83
N LEU A 93 -0.04 3.29 17.81
CA LEU A 93 0.36 2.32 16.79
C LEU A 93 -0.07 2.75 15.38
N ARG A 94 -1.25 3.35 15.24
CA ARG A 94 -1.72 3.89 13.96
C ARG A 94 -0.84 5.06 13.51
N ALA A 95 -0.52 5.99 14.42
CA ALA A 95 0.34 7.12 14.11
C ALA A 95 1.74 6.65 13.68
N GLN A 96 2.33 5.69 14.39
CA GLN A 96 3.61 5.08 14.03
C GLN A 96 3.57 4.46 12.63
N ARG A 97 2.57 3.61 12.35
CA ARG A 97 2.42 2.97 11.04
C ARG A 97 2.23 4.00 9.92
N MET A 98 1.44 5.05 10.16
CA MET A 98 1.26 6.11 9.17
C MET A 98 2.57 6.87 8.94
N GLY A 99 3.33 7.18 9.99
CA GLY A 99 4.65 7.82 9.86
C GLY A 99 5.63 6.98 9.04
N GLU A 100 5.75 5.68 9.34
CA GLU A 100 6.58 4.75 8.57
C GLU A 100 6.12 4.67 7.11
N MET A 101 4.81 4.55 6.88
CA MET A 101 4.25 4.50 5.53
C MET A 101 4.58 5.78 4.75
N THR A 102 4.36 6.96 5.34
CA THR A 102 4.71 8.24 4.73
C THR A 102 6.19 8.29 4.35
N ALA A 103 7.09 7.95 5.28
CA ALA A 103 8.53 7.94 5.00
C ALA A 103 8.89 7.00 3.84
N THR A 104 8.27 5.81 3.76
CA THR A 104 8.49 4.91 2.61
C THR A 104 7.94 5.44 1.30
N MET A 105 6.83 6.19 1.31
CA MET A 105 6.29 6.83 0.11
C MET A 105 7.20 7.97 -0.36
N ASP A 106 7.72 8.77 0.57
CA ASP A 106 8.65 9.85 0.24
C ASP A 106 9.94 9.30 -0.40
N GLN A 107 10.50 8.23 0.17
CA GLN A 107 11.66 7.54 -0.41
C GLN A 107 11.39 7.02 -1.84
N ARG A 108 10.19 6.47 -2.07
CA ARG A 108 9.78 6.03 -3.42
C ARG A 108 9.64 7.21 -4.37
N ALA A 109 9.03 8.31 -3.92
CA ALA A 109 8.85 9.51 -4.73
C ALA A 109 10.21 10.10 -5.15
N GLU A 110 11.16 10.20 -4.23
CA GLU A 110 12.51 10.69 -4.54
C GLU A 110 13.26 9.76 -5.50
N ALA A 111 13.17 8.44 -5.30
CA ALA A 111 13.76 7.46 -6.23
C ALA A 111 13.14 7.55 -7.64
N THR A 112 11.82 7.77 -7.73
CA THR A 112 11.12 7.97 -9.01
C THR A 112 11.58 9.25 -9.70
N LYS A 113 11.67 10.37 -8.97
CA LYS A 113 12.17 11.65 -9.52
C LYS A 113 13.62 11.51 -10.03
N ALA A 114 14.49 10.87 -9.25
CA ALA A 114 15.87 10.63 -9.62
C ALA A 114 16.00 9.74 -10.88
N PHE A 115 15.19 8.69 -10.98
CA PHE A 115 15.14 7.84 -12.16
C PHE A 115 14.60 8.59 -13.38
N TYR A 116 13.51 9.35 -13.22
CA TYR A 116 12.91 10.13 -14.30
C TYR A 116 13.87 11.18 -14.89
N ALA A 117 14.71 11.79 -14.05
CA ALA A 117 15.69 12.78 -14.47
C ALA A 117 16.80 12.22 -15.40
N VAL A 118 17.07 10.92 -15.35
CA VAL A 118 18.08 10.29 -16.22
C VAL A 118 17.49 9.66 -17.49
N LEU A 119 16.16 9.63 -17.63
CA LEU A 119 15.47 9.14 -18.81
C LEU A 119 15.52 10.17 -19.94
N THR A 120 15.57 9.68 -21.19
CA THR A 120 15.38 10.54 -22.36
C THR A 120 13.91 10.98 -22.48
N PRO A 121 13.60 12.04 -23.23
CA PRO A 121 12.21 12.46 -23.44
C PRO A 121 11.30 11.37 -24.02
N GLU A 122 11.84 10.46 -24.85
CA GLU A 122 11.09 9.33 -25.38
C GLU A 122 10.80 8.29 -24.31
N GLN A 123 11.78 7.99 -23.46
CA GLN A 123 11.62 7.06 -22.34
C GLN A 123 10.68 7.61 -21.26
N GLN A 124 10.71 8.92 -21.00
CA GLN A 124 9.78 9.59 -20.09
C GLN A 124 8.33 9.39 -20.53
N LYS A 125 8.02 9.56 -21.83
CA LYS A 125 6.67 9.30 -22.36
C LYS A 125 6.23 7.85 -22.14
N VAL A 126 7.13 6.88 -22.32
CA VAL A 126 6.85 5.46 -22.06
C VAL A 126 6.59 5.23 -20.58
N PHE A 127 7.39 5.85 -19.71
CA PHE A 127 7.24 5.76 -18.26
C PHE A 127 5.89 6.35 -17.80
N ASP A 128 5.53 7.54 -18.29
CA ASP A 128 4.27 8.22 -17.96
C ASP A 128 3.06 7.39 -18.36
N ALA A 129 3.09 6.78 -19.55
CA ALA A 129 2.03 5.92 -20.05
C ALA A 129 1.81 4.62 -19.25
N GLN A 130 2.77 4.22 -18.40
CA GLN A 130 2.65 3.06 -17.51
C GLN A 130 2.22 3.46 -16.09
N SER A 131 2.17 4.76 -15.77
CA SER A 131 1.89 5.28 -14.43
C SER A 131 0.42 5.65 -14.16
N MET A 132 -0.45 5.56 -15.17
CA MET A 132 -1.92 5.68 -15.07
C MET A 132 -2.61 4.33 -15.21
#